data_AF-A0A832JEX5-F1
#
_entry.id   AF-A0A832JEX5-F1
#
_cell.length_a   1.000
_cell.length_b   1.000
_cell.length_c   1.000
_cell.angle_alpha   90.00
_cell.angle_beta   90.00
_cell.angle_gamma   90.00
#
_symmetry.space_group_name_H-M   'P 1'
#
loop_
_entity.id
_entity.type
_entity.pdbx_description
1 polymer ?
#
loop_
_entity_poly.entity_id
_entity_poly.type
_entity_poly.pdbx_seq_one_letter_code
_entity_poly.pdbx_strand_id
1 'polypeptide(L)'
;LQEVQRDPLTDQLLTVDFHAVSLTETITTSVPLRFVGEAPGVREGGVLKHSLWEVEVECLPTQIPDGIEVDLSSLGLDEVIHVRDLQPPQGVTILTDPDTVVAAVISPAALAAAEERAAATPVPAPEEAPPREEAEE
;
A
#
# COMPACT_ATOMS: atom_id res chain seq x y z
N LEU A 1 -10.99 1.26 15.11
CA LEU A 1 -12.12 0.31 15.24
C LEU A 1 -11.57 -1.04 14.83
N GLN A 2 -11.25 -1.91 15.79
CA GLN A 2 -10.36 -3.04 15.54
C GLN A 2 -11.11 -4.31 15.16
N GLU A 3 -12.25 -4.58 15.79
CA GLU A 3 -13.04 -5.77 15.49
C GLU A 3 -14.53 -5.47 15.65
N VAL A 4 -15.32 -5.87 14.66
CA VAL A 4 -16.77 -5.84 14.68
C VAL A 4 -17.23 -7.27 14.53
N GLN A 5 -17.61 -7.91 15.64
CA GLN A 5 -18.26 -9.21 15.58
C GLN A 5 -19.75 -9.00 15.28
N ARG A 6 -20.16 -9.46 14.10
CA ARG A 6 -21.58 -9.53 13.72
C ARG A 6 -22.08 -10.95 13.86
N ASP A 7 -23.28 -11.07 14.38
CA ASP A 7 -24.01 -12.33 14.38
C ASP A 7 -24.29 -12.76 12.93
N PRO A 8 -23.82 -13.93 12.49
CA PRO A 8 -23.89 -14.34 11.08
C PRO A 8 -25.31 -14.66 10.60
N LEU A 9 -26.28 -14.76 11.51
CA LEU A 9 -27.67 -15.11 11.18
C LEU A 9 -28.60 -13.90 11.22
N THR A 10 -28.32 -12.93 12.09
CA THR A 10 -29.19 -11.76 12.34
C THR A 10 -28.54 -10.42 11.99
N ASP A 11 -27.28 -10.40 11.58
CA ASP A 11 -26.45 -9.21 11.29
C ASP A 11 -26.36 -8.21 12.45
N GLN A 12 -26.67 -8.64 13.68
CA GLN A 12 -26.61 -7.80 14.87
C GLN A 12 -25.18 -7.67 15.39
N LEU A 13 -24.82 -6.46 15.84
CA LEU A 13 -23.53 -6.15 16.47
C LEU A 13 -23.44 -6.82 17.85
N LEU A 14 -22.49 -7.74 18.03
CA LEU A 14 -22.28 -8.49 19.29
C LEU A 14 -21.35 -7.74 20.25
N THR A 15 -20.21 -7.27 19.75
CA THR A 15 -19.18 -6.60 20.55
C THR A 15 -18.52 -5.50 19.73
N VAL A 16 -18.24 -4.37 20.39
CA VAL A 16 -17.43 -3.28 19.84
C VAL A 16 -16.29 -2.99 20.82
N ASP A 17 -15.07 -3.31 20.41
CA ASP A 17 -13.88 -3.00 21.17
C ASP A 17 -13.36 -1.60 20.81
N PHE A 18 -13.25 -0.75 21.84
CA PHE A 18 -12.67 0.59 21.72
C PHE A 18 -11.24 0.56 22.27
N HIS A 19 -10.28 0.95 21.45
CA HIS A 19 -8.93 1.24 21.91
C HIS A 19 -8.92 2.63 22.55
N ALA A 20 -8.55 2.73 23.82
CA ALA A 20 -8.33 4.01 24.49
C ALA A 20 -7.03 4.62 23.95
N VAL A 21 -7.14 5.51 22.97
CA VAL A 21 -6.00 6.28 22.46
C VAL A 21 -5.78 7.51 23.33
N SER A 22 -4.56 7.67 23.84
CA SER A 22 -4.20 8.86 24.59
C SER A 22 -3.98 10.02 23.62
N LEU A 23 -4.71 11.12 23.78
CA LEU A 23 -4.63 12.28 22.86
C LEU A 23 -3.29 13.02 22.92
N THR A 24 -2.43 12.68 23.88
CA THR A 24 -1.13 13.31 24.13
C THR A 24 0.04 12.50 23.61
N GLU A 25 -0.18 11.25 23.21
CA GLU A 25 0.89 10.36 22.73
C GLU A 25 0.88 10.29 21.21
N THR A 26 2.06 10.22 20.61
CA THR A 26 2.21 9.96 19.18
C THR A 26 1.83 8.52 18.89
N ILE A 27 1.05 8.32 17.84
CA ILE A 27 0.66 6.99 17.38
C ILE A 27 1.18 6.77 15.96
N THR A 28 1.55 5.53 15.68
CA THR A 28 1.90 5.09 14.33
C THR A 28 0.65 4.59 13.64
N THR A 29 0.35 5.11 12.46
CA THR A 29 -0.81 4.70 11.67
C THR A 29 -0.48 4.67 10.18
N SER A 30 -1.11 3.74 9.47
CA SER A 30 -0.98 3.62 8.02
C SER A 30 -2.00 4.52 7.35
N VAL A 31 -1.53 5.47 6.53
CA VAL A 31 -2.38 6.41 5.81
C VAL A 31 -2.34 6.10 4.31
N PRO A 32 -3.50 5.99 3.65
CA PRO A 32 -3.55 5.74 2.21
C PRO A 32 -3.11 6.96 1.41
N LEU A 33 -2.45 6.72 0.27
CA LEU A 33 -2.08 7.75 -0.70
C LEU A 33 -3.22 7.97 -1.69
N ARG A 34 -3.58 9.23 -1.93
CA ARG A 34 -4.56 9.65 -2.93
C ARG A 34 -3.84 10.31 -4.09
N PHE A 35 -3.83 9.65 -5.23
CA PHE A 35 -3.23 10.19 -6.43
C PHE A 35 -4.22 11.17 -7.10
N VAL A 36 -3.79 12.42 -7.26
CA VAL A 36 -4.59 13.50 -7.84
C VAL A 36 -3.93 13.99 -9.13
N GLY A 37 -4.73 14.20 -10.17
CA GLY A 37 -4.24 14.64 -11.48
C GLY A 37 -3.97 13.47 -12.45
N GLU A 38 -3.59 13.83 -13.68
CA GLU A 38 -3.26 12.89 -14.75
C GLU A 38 -1.80 13.13 -15.15
N ALA A 39 -0.96 12.09 -15.05
CA ALA A 39 0.45 12.19 -15.37
C ALA A 39 0.65 12.43 -16.89
N PRO A 40 1.37 13.48 -17.30
CA PRO A 40 1.67 13.72 -18.72
C PRO A 40 2.42 12.55 -19.35
N GLY A 41 3.26 11.85 -18.60
CA GLY A 41 3.95 10.66 -19.10
C GLY A 41 3.02 9.50 -19.49
N VAL A 42 1.81 9.42 -18.91
CA VAL A 42 0.78 8.46 -19.34
C VAL A 42 0.17 8.87 -20.68
N ARG A 43 0.00 10.18 -20.93
CA ARG A 43 -0.49 10.69 -22.22
C ARG A 43 0.49 10.45 -23.36
N GLU A 44 1.79 10.43 -23.06
CA GLU A 44 2.84 10.11 -24.04
C GLU A 44 3.01 8.60 -24.30
N GLY A 45 2.18 7.76 -23.66
CA GLY A 45 2.16 6.30 -23.85
C GLY A 45 2.89 5.51 -22.77
N GLY A 46 3.33 6.17 -21.68
CA GLY A 46 3.89 5.53 -20.49
C GLY A 46 2.82 4.82 -19.64
N VAL A 47 3.26 3.87 -18.82
CA VAL A 47 2.43 3.12 -17.89
C VAL A 47 2.73 3.59 -16.47
N LEU A 48 1.72 4.09 -15.78
CA LEU A 48 1.83 4.47 -14.37
C LEU A 48 1.85 3.20 -13.51
N LYS A 49 2.93 3.03 -12.74
CA LYS A 49 3.10 1.96 -11.77
C LYS A 49 3.14 2.54 -10.37
N HIS A 50 2.14 2.18 -9.57
CA HIS A 50 2.08 2.42 -8.13
C HIS A 50 2.84 1.31 -7.41
N SER A 51 3.90 1.69 -6.68
CA SER A 51 4.72 0.78 -5.88
C SER A 51 4.25 0.74 -4.42
N LEU A 52 3.73 1.86 -3.91
CA LEU A 52 3.14 1.98 -2.57
C LEU A 52 1.74 2.58 -2.66
N TRP A 53 0.83 2.04 -1.85
CA TRP A 53 -0.55 2.51 -1.72
C TRP A 53 -0.82 3.20 -0.37
N GLU A 54 0.00 2.88 0.62
CA GLU A 54 -0.09 3.38 1.99
C GLU A 54 1.31 3.68 2.51
N VAL A 55 1.39 4.64 3.42
CA VAL A 55 2.63 5.02 4.10
C VAL A 55 2.41 5.01 5.61
N GLU A 56 3.44 4.59 6.32
CA GLU A 56 3.43 4.60 7.78
C GLU A 56 3.84 5.99 8.27
N VAL A 57 2.96 6.61 9.06
CA VAL A 57 3.18 7.94 9.63
C VAL A 57 3.00 7.92 11.14
N GLU A 58 3.82 8.72 11.81
CA GLU A 58 3.70 9.06 13.22
C GLU A 58 3.01 10.42 13.35
N CYS A 59 1.85 10.44 14.01
CA CYS A 59 1.12 11.67 14.27
C CYS A 59 0.33 11.58 15.58
N LEU A 60 -0.15 12.73 16.06
CA LEU A 60 -1.12 12.74 17.15
C LEU A 60 -2.46 12.18 16.65
N PRO A 61 -3.24 11.49 17.49
CA PRO A 61 -4.56 10.96 17.10
C PRO A 61 -5.55 12.05 16.66
N THR A 62 -5.31 13.32 17.04
CA THR A 62 -6.09 14.48 16.60
C THR A 62 -5.73 14.99 15.20
N GLN A 63 -4.63 14.52 14.64
CA GLN A 63 -4.04 15.01 13.37
C GLN A 63 -3.92 13.89 12.33
N ILE A 64 -4.60 12.75 12.51
CA ILE A 64 -4.60 11.66 11.54
C ILE A 64 -5.24 12.16 10.24
N PRO A 65 -4.50 12.18 9.12
CA PRO A 65 -5.07 12.52 7.83
C PRO A 65 -5.82 11.33 7.22
N ASP A 66 -6.97 11.57 6.59
CA ASP A 66 -7.74 10.58 5.82
C ASP A 66 -7.04 10.13 4.52
N GLY A 67 -5.94 10.78 4.15
CA GLY A 67 -5.11 10.45 3.01
C GLY A 67 -4.10 11.54 2.70
N ILE A 68 -2.99 11.18 2.05
CA ILE A 68 -2.00 12.13 1.56
C ILE A 68 -2.20 12.30 0.06
N GLU A 69 -2.43 13.53 -0.38
CA GLU A 69 -2.58 13.85 -1.80
C GLU A 69 -1.21 13.84 -2.49
N VAL A 70 -1.10 13.09 -3.57
CA VAL A 70 0.09 13.00 -4.41
C VAL A 70 -0.26 13.57 -5.77
N ASP A 71 0.29 14.73 -6.11
CA ASP A 71 0.11 15.31 -7.44
C ASP A 71 0.92 14.52 -8.47
N LEU A 72 0.21 14.01 -9.48
CA LEU A 72 0.81 13.30 -10.61
C LEU A 72 1.09 14.21 -11.81
N SER A 73 0.67 15.48 -11.75
CA SER A 73 0.70 16.40 -12.90
C SER A 73 2.12 16.76 -13.33
N SER A 74 3.10 16.67 -12.43
CA SER A 74 4.52 16.86 -12.74
C SER A 74 5.21 15.61 -13.28
N LEU A 75 4.55 14.45 -13.34
CA LEU A 75 5.20 13.16 -13.60
C LEU A 75 5.37 12.87 -15.10
N GLY A 76 6.60 13.04 -15.60
CA GLY A 76 6.97 12.77 -17.00
C GLY A 76 7.21 11.29 -17.33
N LEU A 77 7.67 11.01 -18.56
CA LEU A 77 8.16 9.67 -18.95
C LEU A 77 9.45 9.32 -18.21
N ASP A 78 9.53 8.10 -17.67
CA ASP A 78 10.68 7.59 -16.90
C ASP A 78 10.97 8.36 -15.59
N GLU A 79 10.00 9.11 -15.08
CA GLU A 79 10.10 9.78 -13.78
C GLU A 79 9.48 8.98 -12.62
N VAL A 80 10.00 9.25 -11.43
CA VAL A 80 9.69 8.56 -10.16
C VAL A 80 9.43 9.57 -9.04
N ILE A 81 8.33 9.37 -8.32
CA ILE A 81 8.03 10.11 -7.08
C ILE A 81 8.50 9.27 -5.90
N HIS A 82 9.29 9.91 -5.04
CA HIS A 82 9.78 9.32 -3.80
C HIS A 82 8.94 9.80 -2.62
N VAL A 83 9.02 9.09 -1.50
CA VAL A 83 8.34 9.46 -0.25
C VAL A 83 8.76 10.87 0.23
N ARG A 84 10.01 11.29 -0.02
CA ARG A 84 10.49 12.64 0.32
C ARG A 84 9.77 13.79 -0.38
N ASP A 85 9.18 13.54 -1.55
CA ASP A 85 8.49 14.56 -2.35
C ASP A 85 7.02 14.70 -1.94
N LEU A 86 6.54 13.85 -1.03
CA LEU A 86 5.22 13.95 -0.44
C LEU A 86 5.14 15.19 0.45
N GLN A 87 3.98 15.85 0.42
CA GLN A 87 3.68 16.99 1.29
C GLN A 87 2.79 16.52 2.45
N PRO A 88 3.37 16.07 3.58
CA PRO A 88 2.59 15.70 4.74
C PRO A 88 1.91 16.95 5.34
N PRO A 89 0.68 16.80 5.87
CA PRO A 89 0.02 17.87 6.61
C PRO A 89 0.74 18.20 7.93
N GLN A 90 0.43 19.35 8.53
CA GLN A 90 1.12 19.84 9.72
C GLN A 90 1.05 18.84 10.89
N GLY A 91 2.22 18.47 11.43
CA GLY A 91 2.33 17.59 12.60
C GLY A 91 2.42 16.09 12.30
N VAL A 92 2.60 15.72 11.03
CA VAL A 92 2.77 14.32 10.60
C VAL A 92 4.23 14.05 10.23
N THR A 93 4.83 13.04 10.88
CA THR A 93 6.18 12.55 10.56
C THR A 93 6.06 11.25 9.79
N ILE A 94 6.66 11.17 8.60
CA ILE A 94 6.67 9.92 7.82
C ILE A 94 7.79 9.03 8.36
N LEU A 95 7.44 7.81 8.80
CA LEU A 95 8.41 6.80 9.27
C LEU A 95 8.93 5.91 8.14
N THR A 96 8.19 5.86 7.03
CA THR A 96 8.59 5.12 5.83
C THR A 96 9.85 5.73 5.21
N ASP A 97 10.71 4.88 4.65
CA ASP A 97 11.99 5.31 4.10
C ASP A 97 11.82 6.35 2.98
N PRO A 98 12.49 7.52 3.07
CA PRO A 98 12.29 8.65 2.17
C PRO A 98 12.74 8.38 0.72
N ASP A 99 13.61 7.39 0.51
CA ASP A 99 14.07 6.96 -0.82
C ASP A 99 13.17 5.86 -1.41
N THR A 100 12.10 5.47 -0.73
CA THR A 100 11.13 4.53 -1.30
C THR A 100 10.33 5.19 -2.41
N VAL A 101 10.13 4.44 -3.50
CA VAL A 101 9.34 4.88 -4.66
C VAL A 101 7.86 4.72 -4.36
N VAL A 102 7.10 5.80 -4.50
CA VAL A 102 5.64 5.81 -4.35
C VAL A 102 4.97 5.44 -5.66
N ALA A 103 5.29 6.19 -6.72
CA ALA A 103 4.76 6.01 -8.05
C ALA A 103 5.84 6.28 -9.11
N ALA A 104 5.79 5.54 -10.21
CA ALA A 104 6.73 5.66 -11.32
C ALA A 104 5.97 5.60 -12.64
N VAL A 105 6.37 6.39 -13.63
CA VAL A 105 5.87 6.26 -15.01
C VAL A 105 6.95 5.58 -15.84
N ILE A 106 6.63 4.42 -16.40
CA ILE A 106 7.57 3.59 -17.13
C ILE A 106 7.17 3.55 -18.60
N SER A 107 8.13 3.74 -19.51
CA SER A 107 7.91 3.58 -20.95
C SER A 107 7.45 2.15 -21.32
N PRO A 108 6.57 1.95 -22.31
CA PRO A 108 6.05 0.62 -22.68
C PRO A 108 7.13 -0.33 -23.20
N ALA A 109 8.22 0.21 -23.77
CA ALA A 109 9.41 -0.58 -24.13
C ALA A 109 10.15 -1.15 -22.90
N ALA A 110 10.07 -0.48 -21.75
CA ALA A 110 10.67 -0.92 -20.50
C ALA A 110 9.72 -1.83 -19.69
N LEU A 111 8.40 -1.73 -19.86
CA LEU A 111 7.44 -2.66 -19.26
C LEU A 111 7.63 -4.09 -19.78
N ALA A 112 7.83 -4.26 -21.10
CA ALA A 112 8.14 -5.56 -21.71
C ALA A 112 9.41 -6.20 -21.11
N ALA A 113 10.44 -5.41 -20.80
CA ALA A 113 11.67 -5.89 -20.16
C ALA A 113 11.48 -6.22 -18.66
N ALA A 114 10.54 -5.57 -17.97
CA ALA A 114 10.25 -5.82 -16.56
C ALA A 114 9.37 -7.07 -16.35
N GLU A 115 8.40 -7.32 -17.23
CA GLU A 115 7.62 -8.57 -17.22
C GLU A 115 8.49 -9.80 -17.50
N GLU A 116 9.48 -9.68 -18.41
CA GLU A 116 10.40 -10.77 -18.73
C GLU A 116 11.31 -11.15 -17.54
N ARG A 117 11.56 -10.20 -16.60
CA ARG A 117 12.35 -10.45 -15.38
C ARG A 117 11.52 -11.04 -14.23
N ALA A 118 10.22 -10.78 -14.18
CA ALA A 118 9.31 -11.39 -13.21
C ALA A 118 8.98 -12.86 -13.56
N ALA A 119 9.00 -13.21 -14.85
CA ALA A 119 8.82 -14.59 -15.33
C ALA A 119 10.03 -15.51 -15.08
N ALA A 120 11.17 -14.99 -14.64
CA ALA A 120 12.41 -15.74 -14.40
C ALA A 120 12.58 -16.24 -12.94
N THR A 121 11.51 -16.21 -12.13
CA THR A 121 11.52 -16.93 -10.84
C THR A 121 10.98 -18.33 -11.09
N PRO A 122 11.80 -19.40 -11.02
CA PRO A 122 11.28 -20.75 -11.13
C PRO A 122 10.34 -20.97 -9.95
N VAL A 123 9.05 -21.17 -10.26
CA VAL A 123 8.08 -21.70 -9.32
C VAL A 123 8.63 -23.06 -8.89
N PRO A 124 9.02 -23.27 -7.61
CA PRO A 124 9.27 -24.62 -7.16
C PRO A 124 7.94 -25.35 -7.24
N ALA A 125 7.87 -26.36 -8.11
CA ALA A 125 6.77 -27.29 -8.18
C ALA A 125 6.50 -27.85 -6.76
N PRO A 126 5.27 -27.80 -6.24
CA PRO A 126 4.93 -28.61 -5.09
C PRO A 126 4.91 -30.07 -5.57
N GLU A 127 5.99 -30.80 -5.30
CA GLU A 127 6.03 -32.24 -5.47
C GLU A 127 5.03 -32.87 -4.50
N GLU A 128 4.07 -33.53 -5.11
CA GLU A 128 2.97 -34.29 -4.55
C GLU A 128 3.38 -35.15 -3.35
N ALA A 129 2.65 -35.00 -2.25
CA ALA A 129 2.49 -36.06 -1.27
C ALA A 129 1.36 -37.00 -1.74
N PRO A 130 1.62 -38.29 -1.96
CA PRO A 130 0.57 -39.30 -2.04
C PRO A 130 0.49 -40.04 -0.68
N PRO A 131 -0.52 -40.89 -0.45
CA PRO A 131 -1.61 -40.56 0.45
C PRO A 131 -1.59 -41.41 1.72
N ARG A 132 -2.50 -41.05 2.63
CA ARG A 132 -2.87 -41.78 3.84
C ARG A 132 -3.49 -43.15 3.50
N GLU A 133 -2.97 -44.22 4.11
CA GLU A 133 -3.62 -45.54 4.29
C GLU A 133 -3.13 -46.06 5.67
N GLU A 134 -4.01 -46.14 6.69
CA GLU A 134 -4.52 -47.37 7.34
C GLU A 134 -3.39 -48.31 7.86
N ALA A 135 -3.38 -48.97 9.01
CA ALA A 135 -4.28 -49.20 10.12
C ALA A 135 -3.42 -49.76 11.29
N GLU A 136 -4.00 -49.71 12.47
CA GLU A 136 -3.75 -50.48 13.69
C GLU A 136 -3.02 -51.84 13.53
N GLU A 137 -1.92 -52.03 14.28
CA GLU A 137 -1.66 -53.20 15.16
C GLU A 137 -0.65 -52.83 16.26
#